data_AF-A0A840I958-F1
#
_entry.id   AF-A0A840I958-F1
#
_cell.length_a   1.000
_cell.length_b   1.000
_cell.length_c   1.000
_cell.angle_alpha   90.00
_cell.angle_beta   90.00
_cell.angle_gamma   90.00
#
_symmetry.space_group_name_H-M   'P 1'
#
loop_
_entity.id
_entity.type
_entity.pdbx_description
1 polymer ?
#
loop_
_entity_poly.entity_id
_entity_poly.type
_entity_poly.pdbx_seq_one_letter_code
_entity_poly.pdbx_strand_id
1 'polypeptide(L)'
;MERQSYPYEIANRLKHLLGPDAGLEPPDLYPIVARLERDGLIEVVERVREPGQRQARIVYRATPAGARAFDDWIRTGSRPSPRRGELLTKLAVARPGDIPALLEQLAEAEEHLLALLESADDLELAFPDGSWQQLIVDAQRDHALAHWQAELRAIGSIRRRLETFEGRERARSR
;
A
#
# COMPACT_ATOMS: atom_id res chain seq x y z
N MET A 1 -1.61 -27.81 -0.70
CA MET A 1 -2.65 -28.02 -1.72
C MET A 1 -2.92 -26.66 -2.34
N GLU A 2 -2.34 -26.39 -3.51
CA GLU A 2 -2.42 -25.08 -4.19
C GLU A 2 -3.87 -24.76 -4.55
N ARG A 3 -4.38 -23.61 -4.06
CA ARG A 3 -5.71 -23.12 -4.46
C ARG A 3 -5.60 -22.45 -5.82
N GLN A 4 -6.37 -22.95 -6.77
CA GLN A 4 -6.76 -22.20 -7.97
C GLN A 4 -7.38 -20.87 -7.52
N SER A 5 -6.97 -19.75 -8.11
CA SER A 5 -7.48 -18.43 -7.72
C SER A 5 -7.50 -17.49 -8.91
N TYR A 6 -8.54 -16.68 -8.98
CA TYR A 6 -8.67 -15.62 -9.98
C TYR A 6 -7.84 -14.40 -9.57
N PRO A 7 -7.25 -13.64 -10.50
CA PRO A 7 -6.46 -12.44 -10.17
C PRO A 7 -7.20 -11.45 -9.26
N TYR A 8 -8.51 -11.29 -9.47
CA TYR A 8 -9.37 -10.45 -8.61
C TYR A 8 -9.48 -10.99 -7.18
N GLU A 9 -9.63 -12.30 -7.00
CA GLU A 9 -9.68 -12.91 -5.66
C GLU A 9 -8.33 -12.82 -4.94
N ILE A 10 -7.24 -12.90 -5.70
CA ILE A 10 -5.88 -12.68 -5.19
C ILE A 10 -5.75 -11.23 -4.73
N ALA A 11 -6.21 -10.25 -5.53
CA ALA A 11 -6.25 -8.83 -5.16
C ALA A 11 -6.97 -8.62 -3.84
N ASN A 12 -8.20 -9.12 -3.75
CA ASN A 12 -9.01 -8.93 -2.56
C ASN A 12 -8.34 -9.56 -1.36
N ARG A 13 -7.84 -10.81 -1.47
CA ARG A 13 -7.16 -11.45 -0.34
C ARG A 13 -5.92 -10.70 0.11
N LEU A 14 -5.13 -10.19 -0.83
CA LEU A 14 -3.94 -9.39 -0.52
C LEU A 14 -4.32 -8.06 0.14
N LYS A 15 -5.36 -7.36 -0.33
CA LYS A 15 -5.87 -6.16 0.34
C LYS A 15 -6.25 -6.44 1.79
N HIS A 16 -6.95 -7.55 2.06
CA HIS A 16 -7.34 -7.91 3.43
C HIS A 16 -6.13 -8.22 4.33
N LEU A 17 -5.07 -8.82 3.76
CA LEU A 17 -3.86 -9.13 4.53
C LEU A 17 -3.00 -7.89 4.76
N LEU A 18 -2.90 -7.00 3.76
CA LEU A 18 -2.00 -5.85 3.75
C LEU A 18 -2.62 -4.59 4.39
N GLY A 19 -3.93 -4.55 4.56
CA GLY A 19 -4.63 -3.42 5.17
C GLY A 19 -5.16 -2.39 4.16
N PRO A 20 -5.82 -1.34 4.67
CA PRO A 20 -6.55 -0.37 3.85
C PRO A 20 -5.64 0.52 2.98
N ASP A 21 -4.37 0.70 3.35
CA ASP A 21 -3.37 1.47 2.62
C ASP A 21 -2.51 0.61 1.67
N ALA A 22 -2.89 -0.65 1.45
CA ALA A 22 -2.16 -1.57 0.58
C ALA A 22 -1.93 -1.04 -0.85
N GLY A 23 -2.75 -0.09 -1.30
CA GLY A 23 -2.60 0.57 -2.61
C GLY A 23 -2.62 -0.40 -3.79
N LEU A 24 -3.23 -1.57 -3.62
CA LEU A 24 -3.20 -2.67 -4.58
C LEU A 24 -4.56 -2.81 -5.26
N GLU A 25 -4.78 -2.18 -6.41
CA GLU A 25 -6.03 -2.36 -7.13
C GLU A 25 -6.00 -3.60 -8.04
N PRO A 26 -7.14 -4.25 -8.32
CA PRO A 26 -7.18 -5.39 -9.24
C PRO A 26 -6.49 -5.15 -10.60
N PRO A 27 -6.54 -3.95 -11.21
CA PRO A 27 -5.78 -3.63 -12.41
C PRO A 27 -4.26 -3.76 -12.26
N ASP A 28 -3.71 -3.48 -11.07
CA ASP A 28 -2.26 -3.50 -10.80
C ASP A 28 -1.69 -4.92 -10.81
N LEU A 29 -2.54 -5.93 -10.60
CA LEU A 29 -2.13 -7.33 -10.61
C LEU A 29 -1.99 -7.92 -12.01
N TYR A 30 -2.69 -7.41 -13.02
CA TYR A 30 -2.57 -7.96 -14.37
C TYR A 30 -1.14 -7.94 -14.94
N PRO A 31 -0.37 -6.83 -14.87
CA PRO A 31 1.01 -6.83 -15.35
C PRO A 31 1.91 -7.78 -14.53
N ILE A 32 1.64 -7.93 -13.23
CA ILE A 32 2.37 -8.85 -12.35
C ILE A 32 2.09 -10.30 -12.77
N VAL A 33 0.82 -10.68 -12.91
CA VAL A 33 0.39 -12.02 -13.35
C VAL A 33 0.95 -12.34 -14.74
N ALA A 34 0.85 -11.41 -15.69
CA ALA A 34 1.40 -11.60 -17.03
C ALA A 34 2.93 -11.79 -17.01
N ARG A 35 3.64 -11.15 -16.07
CA ARG A 35 5.07 -11.36 -15.89
C ARG A 35 5.38 -12.72 -15.28
N LEU A 36 4.67 -13.13 -14.23
CA LEU A 36 4.85 -14.44 -13.62
C LEU A 36 4.56 -15.58 -14.61
N GLU A 37 3.56 -15.43 -15.48
CA GLU A 37 3.24 -16.39 -16.54
C GLU A 37 4.37 -16.44 -17.58
N ARG A 38 4.81 -15.28 -18.07
CA ARG A 38 5.93 -15.18 -19.03
C ARG A 38 7.22 -15.80 -18.49
N ASP A 39 7.48 -15.62 -17.20
CA ASP A 39 8.66 -16.14 -16.50
C ASP A 39 8.50 -17.63 -16.13
N GLY A 40 7.37 -18.26 -16.48
CA GLY A 40 7.10 -19.69 -16.23
C GLY A 40 6.86 -20.04 -14.77
N LEU A 41 6.59 -19.05 -13.91
CA LEU A 41 6.36 -19.23 -12.48
C LEU A 41 4.90 -19.60 -12.18
N ILE A 42 3.98 -19.20 -13.04
CA ILE A 42 2.58 -19.64 -13.00
C ILE A 42 2.15 -20.13 -14.39
N GLU A 43 1.08 -20.93 -14.42
CA GLU A 43 0.47 -21.42 -15.65
C GLU A 43 -1.05 -21.27 -15.62
N VAL A 44 -1.66 -21.12 -16.80
CA VAL A 44 -3.11 -21.12 -16.96
C VAL A 44 -3.63 -22.55 -16.85
N VAL A 45 -4.52 -22.78 -15.90
CA VAL A 45 -5.18 -24.08 -15.72
C VAL A 45 -6.56 -24.13 -16.38
N GLU A 46 -7.24 -22.98 -16.49
CA GLU A 46 -8.57 -22.91 -17.08
C GLU A 46 -8.88 -21.52 -17.65
N ARG A 47 -9.68 -21.48 -18.72
CA ARG A 47 -10.30 -20.27 -19.26
C ARG A 47 -11.81 -20.45 -19.27
N VAL A 48 -12.50 -19.87 -18.28
CA VAL A 48 -13.95 -19.96 -18.12
C VAL A 48 -14.62 -18.78 -18.83
N ARG A 49 -15.49 -19.05 -19.80
CA ARG A 49 -16.30 -18.01 -20.46
C ARG A 49 -17.78 -18.21 -20.09
N GLU A 50 -18.28 -17.38 -19.20
CA GLU A 50 -19.71 -17.37 -18.85
C GLU A 50 -20.55 -16.70 -19.97
N PRO A 51 -21.78 -17.17 -20.24
CA PRO A 51 -22.68 -16.53 -21.19
C PRO A 51 -22.94 -15.06 -20.82
N GLY A 52 -22.74 -14.15 -21.75
CA GLY A 52 -22.92 -12.70 -21.54
C GLY A 52 -21.67 -11.95 -21.03
N GLN A 53 -20.59 -12.64 -20.68
CA GLN A 53 -19.33 -11.99 -20.29
C GLN A 53 -18.47 -11.65 -21.53
N ARG A 54 -17.93 -10.42 -21.54
CA ARG A 54 -17.09 -9.91 -22.64
C ARG A 54 -15.68 -10.51 -22.63
N GLN A 55 -15.19 -10.96 -21.47
CA GLN A 55 -13.87 -11.56 -21.30
C GLN A 55 -13.97 -12.87 -20.52
N ALA A 56 -13.13 -13.85 -20.87
CA ALA A 56 -13.03 -15.10 -20.13
C ALA A 56 -12.28 -14.86 -18.80
N ARG A 57 -12.73 -15.52 -17.72
CA ARG A 57 -11.99 -15.58 -16.46
C ARG A 57 -10.87 -16.61 -16.61
N ILE A 58 -9.66 -16.22 -16.25
CA ILE A 58 -8.47 -17.07 -16.34
C ILE A 58 -8.10 -17.52 -14.93
N VAL A 59 -7.97 -18.83 -14.75
CA VAL A 59 -7.53 -19.44 -13.51
C VAL A 59 -6.06 -19.78 -13.65
N TYR A 60 -5.26 -19.40 -12.64
CA TYR A 60 -3.83 -19.66 -12.59
C TYR A 60 -3.48 -20.63 -11.45
N ARG A 61 -2.35 -21.32 -11.61
CA ARG A 61 -1.68 -22.10 -10.57
C ARG A 61 -0.18 -21.87 -10.65
N ALA A 62 0.54 -22.00 -9.53
CA ALA A 62 2.00 -21.97 -9.55
C ALA A 62 2.57 -23.23 -10.22
N THR A 63 3.69 -23.07 -10.92
CA THR A 63 4.46 -24.21 -11.44
C THR A 63 5.40 -24.72 -10.36
N PRO A 64 6.02 -25.91 -10.50
CA PRO A 64 7.08 -26.34 -9.59
C PRO A 64 8.25 -25.34 -9.51
N ALA A 65 8.51 -24.60 -10.59
CA ALA A 65 9.51 -23.54 -10.59
C ALA A 65 9.04 -22.32 -9.78
N GLY A 66 7.76 -21.92 -9.93
CA GLY A 66 7.14 -20.87 -9.12
C GLY A 66 7.14 -21.16 -7.62
N ALA A 67 6.79 -22.39 -7.22
CA ALA A 67 6.80 -22.80 -5.83
C ALA A 67 8.22 -22.70 -5.21
N ARG A 68 9.23 -23.18 -5.92
CA ARG A 68 10.64 -23.03 -5.49
C ARG A 68 11.07 -21.56 -5.42
N ALA A 69 10.72 -20.76 -6.42
CA ALA A 69 11.05 -19.34 -6.44
C ALA A 69 10.41 -18.60 -5.25
N PHE A 70 9.18 -18.96 -4.88
CA PHE A 70 8.51 -18.42 -3.69
C PHE A 70 9.22 -18.82 -2.40
N ASP A 71 9.58 -20.10 -2.24
CA ASP A 71 10.30 -20.60 -1.07
C ASP A 71 11.66 -19.91 -0.89
N ASP A 72 12.38 -19.70 -1.99
CA ASP A 72 13.67 -19.00 -1.98
C ASP A 72 13.50 -17.50 -1.68
N TRP A 73 12.46 -16.88 -2.23
CA TRP A 73 12.14 -15.48 -1.97
C TRP A 73 11.82 -15.22 -0.49
N ILE A 74 11.00 -16.07 0.14
CA ILE A 74 10.66 -15.94 1.58
C ILE A 74 11.89 -16.04 2.48
N ARG A 75 12.90 -16.83 2.09
CA ARG A 75 14.16 -16.96 2.84
C ARG A 75 15.16 -15.84 2.57
N THR A 76 14.91 -15.02 1.56
CA THR A 76 15.81 -13.92 1.19
C THR A 76 15.57 -12.73 2.13
N GLY A 77 16.64 -12.26 2.77
CA GLY A 77 16.55 -11.14 3.71
C GLY A 77 16.12 -9.82 3.04
N SER A 78 15.20 -9.12 3.68
CA SER A 78 14.76 -7.78 3.28
C SER A 78 15.61 -6.70 3.95
N ARG A 79 16.08 -5.71 3.19
CA ARG A 79 16.72 -4.51 3.74
C ARG A 79 15.66 -3.44 3.99
N PRO A 80 15.69 -2.71 5.12
CA PRO A 80 14.87 -1.53 5.30
C PRO A 80 15.14 -0.55 4.15
N SER A 81 14.09 -0.17 3.42
CA SER A 81 14.18 0.86 2.40
C SER A 81 13.66 2.17 2.99
N PRO A 82 14.47 3.23 3.06
CA PRO A 82 13.98 4.53 3.47
C PRO A 82 13.00 5.04 2.41
N ARG A 83 11.70 5.02 2.71
CA ARG A 83 10.69 5.64 1.86
C ARG A 83 10.71 7.15 2.10
N ARG A 84 10.96 7.92 1.04
CA ARG A 84 10.72 9.37 1.04
C ARG A 84 9.43 9.61 0.27
N GLY A 85 8.42 10.13 0.96
CA GLY A 85 7.13 10.45 0.35
C GLY A 85 7.24 11.56 -0.70
N GLU A 86 6.23 11.63 -1.58
CA GLU A 86 6.14 12.64 -2.64
C GLU A 86 6.17 14.07 -2.06
N LEU A 87 5.47 14.30 -0.94
CA LEU A 87 5.40 15.61 -0.30
C LEU A 87 6.77 16.12 0.17
N LEU A 88 7.62 15.25 0.72
CA LEU A 88 8.99 15.60 1.08
C LEU A 88 9.86 15.88 -0.15
N THR A 89 9.57 15.22 -1.27
CA THR A 89 10.25 15.46 -2.55
C THR A 89 9.84 16.82 -3.12
N LYS A 90 8.55 17.16 -3.09
CA LYS A 90 8.03 18.49 -3.45
C LYS A 90 8.64 19.58 -2.59
N LEU A 91 8.70 19.39 -1.27
CA LEU A 91 9.32 20.34 -0.35
C LEU A 91 10.80 20.59 -0.67
N ALA A 92 11.55 19.57 -1.12
CA ALA A 92 12.96 19.71 -1.45
C ALA A 92 13.24 20.60 -2.67
N VAL A 93 12.25 20.82 -3.53
CA VAL A 93 12.37 21.63 -4.76
C VAL A 93 11.49 22.88 -4.77
N ALA A 94 10.69 23.07 -3.71
CA ALA A 94 9.75 24.17 -3.59
C ALA A 94 10.44 25.53 -3.37
N ARG A 95 9.74 26.60 -3.76
CA ARG A 95 10.12 27.99 -3.55
C ARG A 95 9.27 28.60 -2.44
N PRO A 96 9.70 29.73 -1.83
CA PRO A 96 8.89 30.41 -0.81
C PRO A 96 7.45 30.74 -1.24
N GLY A 97 7.23 31.04 -2.52
CA GLY A 97 5.89 31.30 -3.06
C GLY A 97 4.96 30.09 -3.11
N ASP A 98 5.51 28.86 -3.00
CA ASP A 98 4.74 27.62 -3.05
C ASP A 98 4.22 27.19 -1.67
N ILE A 99 4.61 27.91 -0.60
CA ILE A 99 4.25 27.58 0.77
C ILE A 99 2.74 27.43 0.98
N PRO A 100 1.86 28.30 0.46
CA PRO A 100 0.41 28.13 0.62
C PRO A 100 -0.11 26.80 0.06
N ALA A 101 0.35 26.40 -1.12
CA ALA A 101 -0.04 25.14 -1.75
C ALA A 101 0.51 23.92 -0.98
N LEU A 102 1.73 24.02 -0.43
CA LEU A 102 2.29 22.96 0.41
C LEU A 102 1.53 22.81 1.73
N LEU A 103 1.07 23.91 2.33
CA LEU A 103 0.28 23.88 3.56
C LEU A 103 -1.09 23.21 3.32
N GLU A 104 -1.73 23.48 2.18
CA GLU A 104 -2.97 22.82 1.77
C GLU A 104 -2.76 21.30 1.59
N GLN A 105 -1.73 20.88 0.85
CA GLN A 105 -1.40 19.46 0.69
C GLN A 105 -1.06 18.76 2.01
N LEU A 106 -0.39 19.45 2.95
CA LEU A 106 -0.12 18.93 4.29
C LEU A 106 -1.41 18.74 5.10
N ALA A 107 -2.38 19.65 4.96
CA ALA A 107 -3.67 19.54 5.65
C ALA A 107 -4.51 18.39 5.08
N GLU A 108 -4.58 18.24 3.76
CA GLU A 108 -5.26 17.11 3.10
C GLU A 108 -4.65 15.76 3.53
N ALA A 109 -3.31 15.69 3.61
CA ALA A 109 -2.62 14.50 4.08
C ALA A 109 -2.89 14.22 5.57
N GLU A 110 -2.95 15.25 6.42
CA GLU A 110 -3.32 15.14 7.83
C GLU A 110 -4.74 14.58 7.99
N GLU A 111 -5.72 15.14 7.28
CA GLU A 111 -7.12 14.67 7.30
C GLU A 111 -7.24 13.22 6.83
N HIS A 112 -6.55 12.85 5.75
CA HIS A 112 -6.56 11.48 5.23
C HIS A 112 -6.00 10.47 6.24
N LEU A 113 -4.87 10.79 6.89
CA LEU A 113 -4.24 9.91 7.87
C LEU A 113 -5.08 9.79 9.15
N LEU A 114 -5.76 10.86 9.57
CA LEU A 114 -6.70 10.80 10.70
C LEU A 114 -7.88 9.87 10.39
N ALA A 115 -8.45 9.95 9.19
CA ALA A 115 -9.53 9.04 8.76
C ALA A 115 -9.06 7.57 8.70
N LEU A 116 -7.81 7.33 8.26
CA LEU A 116 -7.22 5.99 8.30
C LEU A 116 -7.04 5.46 9.74
N LEU A 117 -6.62 6.31 10.68
CA LEU A 117 -6.51 5.93 12.09
C LEU A 117 -7.87 5.60 12.71
N GLU A 118 -8.90 6.40 12.42
CA GLU A 118 -10.27 6.14 12.90
C GLU A 118 -10.81 4.82 12.35
N SER A 119 -10.66 4.58 11.05
CA SER A 119 -11.13 3.35 10.41
C SER A 119 -10.32 2.10 10.76
N ALA A 120 -9.12 2.25 11.34
CA ALA A 120 -8.29 1.12 11.70
C ALA A 120 -8.97 0.24 12.76
N ASP A 121 -9.74 0.84 13.68
CA ASP A 121 -10.49 0.17 14.75
C ASP A 121 -11.70 -0.63 14.24
N ASP A 122 -12.21 -0.31 13.06
CA ASP A 122 -13.39 -0.94 12.48
C ASP A 122 -13.09 -2.16 11.60
N LEU A 123 -11.81 -2.48 11.36
CA LEU A 123 -11.39 -3.62 10.54
C LEU A 123 -11.45 -4.93 11.35
N GLU A 124 -12.66 -5.36 11.70
CA GLU A 124 -12.89 -6.69 12.28
C GLU A 124 -12.76 -7.77 11.20
N LEU A 125 -11.55 -8.30 11.01
CA LEU A 125 -11.37 -9.61 10.41
C LEU A 125 -11.28 -10.66 11.51
N ALA A 126 -12.39 -11.33 11.76
CA ALA A 126 -12.46 -12.41 12.74
C ALA A 126 -11.72 -13.66 12.23
N PHE A 127 -10.42 -13.75 12.51
CA PHE A 127 -9.67 -15.00 12.46
C PHE A 127 -9.68 -15.67 13.83
N PRO A 128 -9.56 -17.01 13.92
CA PRO A 128 -9.47 -17.68 15.21
C PRO A 128 -8.31 -17.13 16.05
N ASP A 129 -8.56 -16.97 17.34
CA ASP A 129 -7.56 -16.48 18.29
C ASP A 129 -6.29 -17.35 18.27
N GLY A 130 -5.13 -16.70 18.16
CA GLY A 130 -3.81 -17.34 18.07
C GLY A 130 -3.50 -17.96 16.70
N SER A 131 -4.32 -17.74 15.67
CA SER A 131 -4.05 -18.25 14.33
C SER A 131 -2.92 -17.47 13.62
N TRP A 132 -2.26 -18.13 12.66
CA TRP A 132 -1.24 -17.50 11.81
C TRP A 132 -1.79 -16.29 11.03
N GLN A 133 -3.05 -16.37 10.60
CA GLN A 133 -3.73 -15.30 9.87
C GLN A 133 -3.98 -14.08 10.76
N GLN A 134 -4.41 -14.29 12.01
CA GLN A 134 -4.57 -13.22 12.99
C GLN A 134 -3.22 -12.51 13.22
N LEU A 135 -2.15 -13.28 13.46
CA LEU A 135 -0.80 -12.72 13.62
C LEU A 135 -0.35 -11.87 12.42
N ILE A 136 -0.60 -12.30 11.19
CA ILE A 136 -0.23 -11.53 9.99
C ILE A 136 -1.00 -10.20 9.97
N VAL A 137 -2.31 -10.26 10.14
CA VAL A 137 -3.17 -9.08 10.05
C VAL A 137 -2.86 -8.08 11.16
N ASP A 138 -2.71 -8.56 12.40
CA ASP A 138 -2.34 -7.72 13.55
C ASP A 138 -0.97 -7.06 13.31
N ALA A 139 0.02 -7.81 12.81
CA ALA A 139 1.33 -7.24 12.51
C ALA A 139 1.29 -6.17 11.40
N GLN A 140 0.47 -6.36 10.35
CA GLN A 140 0.30 -5.32 9.32
C GLN A 140 -0.43 -4.10 9.88
N ARG A 141 -1.47 -4.30 10.70
CA ARG A 141 -2.22 -3.24 11.36
C ARG A 141 -1.34 -2.42 12.30
N ASP A 142 -0.58 -3.07 13.18
CA ASP A 142 0.35 -2.41 14.11
C ASP A 142 1.42 -1.61 13.36
N HIS A 143 1.95 -2.17 12.28
CA HIS A 143 2.92 -1.47 11.43
C HIS A 143 2.30 -0.23 10.78
N ALA A 144 1.11 -0.35 10.19
CA ALA A 144 0.39 0.74 9.55
C ALA A 144 0.06 1.86 10.56
N LEU A 145 -0.50 1.51 11.71
CA LEU A 145 -0.78 2.45 12.80
C LEU A 145 0.47 3.22 13.25
N ALA A 146 1.57 2.50 13.51
CA ALA A 146 2.83 3.11 13.90
C ALA A 146 3.38 4.05 12.80
N HIS A 147 3.22 3.66 11.54
CA HIS A 147 3.64 4.45 10.39
C HIS A 147 2.81 5.74 10.24
N TRP A 148 1.48 5.66 10.22
CA TRP A 148 0.60 6.83 10.08
C TRP A 148 0.76 7.80 11.25
N GLN A 149 0.90 7.32 12.48
CA GLN A 149 1.20 8.16 13.63
C GLN A 149 2.55 8.88 13.50
N ALA A 150 3.57 8.22 12.94
CA ALA A 150 4.86 8.85 12.68
C ALA A 150 4.76 9.91 11.59
N GLU A 151 3.98 9.65 10.54
CA GLU A 151 3.76 10.60 9.44
C GLU A 151 2.98 11.84 9.91
N LEU A 152 1.93 11.68 10.72
CA LEU A 152 1.20 12.81 11.34
C LEU A 152 2.12 13.69 12.18
N ARG A 153 3.02 13.10 12.98
CA ARG A 153 4.03 13.86 13.74
C ARG A 153 4.97 14.62 12.80
N ALA A 154 5.37 14.01 11.68
CA ALA A 154 6.23 14.64 10.70
C ALA A 154 5.53 15.82 10.00
N ILE A 155 4.30 15.62 9.53
CA ILE A 155 3.45 16.65 8.91
C ILE A 155 3.29 17.85 9.85
N GLY A 156 2.89 17.61 11.10
CA GLY A 156 2.74 18.70 12.08
C GLY A 156 4.05 19.45 12.34
N SER A 157 5.20 18.75 12.31
CA SER A 157 6.52 19.38 12.43
C SER A 157 6.87 20.25 11.22
N ILE A 158 6.59 19.79 10.01
CA ILE A 158 6.84 20.51 8.75
C ILE A 158 5.95 21.75 8.69
N ARG A 159 4.66 21.61 8.97
CA ARG A 159 3.67 22.69 8.96
C ARG A 159 4.10 23.85 9.87
N ARG A 160 4.45 23.57 11.13
CA ARG A 160 4.97 24.59 12.07
C ARG A 160 6.21 25.31 11.54
N ARG A 161 7.11 24.58 10.86
CA ARG A 161 8.34 25.18 10.28
C ARG A 161 8.03 26.11 9.11
N LEU A 162 7.10 25.71 8.24
CA LEU A 162 6.64 26.53 7.10
C LEU A 162 5.93 27.80 7.59
N GLU A 163 4.99 27.67 8.52
CA GLU A 163 4.27 28.82 9.12
C GLU A 163 5.24 29.81 9.79
N THR A 164 6.24 29.30 10.52
CA THR A 164 7.29 30.13 11.15
C THR A 164 8.17 30.83 10.12
N PHE A 165 8.47 30.18 8.99
CA PHE A 165 9.23 30.80 7.90
C PHE A 165 8.41 31.91 7.22
N GLU A 166 7.16 31.61 6.86
CA GLU A 166 6.25 32.54 6.22
C GLU A 166 5.98 33.79 7.08
N GLY A 167 5.81 33.61 8.39
CA GLY A 167 5.68 34.73 9.34
C GLY A 167 6.91 35.66 9.35
N ARG A 168 8.12 35.09 9.24
CA ARG A 168 9.36 35.87 9.17
C ARG A 168 9.52 36.61 7.84
N GLU A 169 9.17 35.99 6.72
CA GLU A 169 9.20 36.63 5.41
C GLU A 169 8.22 37.82 5.34
N ARG A 170 7.00 37.65 5.86
CA ARG A 170 6.03 38.76 5.95
C ARG A 170 6.52 39.92 6.81
N ALA A 171 7.25 39.65 7.89
CA ALA A 171 7.80 40.70 8.75
C ALA A 171 8.97 41.47 8.09
N ARG A 172 9.70 40.86 7.15
CA ARG A 172 10.79 41.49 6.38
C ARG A 172 10.30 42.37 5.23
N SER A 173 9.10 42.08 4.72
CA SER A 173 8.48 42.80 3.61
C SER A 173 7.58 43.97 4.06
N ARG A 174 7.52 44.26 5.37
CA ARG A 174 6.84 45.41 5.98
C ARG A 174 7.86 46.45 6.40
#